data_AF-A0A2S5M8H8-F1
#
_entry.id   AF-A0A2S5M8H8-F1
#
_cell.length_a   1.000
_cell.length_b   1.000
_cell.length_c   1.000
_cell.angle_alpha   90.00
_cell.angle_beta   90.00
_cell.angle_gamma   90.00
#
_symmetry.space_group_name_H-M   'P 1'
#
loop_
_entity.id
_entity.type
_entity.pdbx_description
1 polymer ?
#
loop_
_entity_poly.entity_id
_entity_poly.type
_entity_poly.pdbx_seq_one_letter_code
_entity_poly.pdbx_strand_id
1 'polypeptide(L)'
;MQVLLAHANNPDIEEGYWETPEDPPAAVLVNCRSFEHASLICREYIVRNGLGAGNWTGGNVFENNEQIGYVSYNGRTWDMNHKEIQ
;
A
#
# COMPACT_ATOMS: atom_id res chain seq x y z
N MET A 1 -1.04 -0.58 15.49
CA MET A 1 -1.04 -1.11 14.11
C MET A 1 -0.03 -0.37 13.24
N GLN A 2 0.45 -1.04 12.20
CA GLN A 2 1.37 -0.51 11.19
C GLN A 2 0.89 -0.90 9.80
N VAL A 3 1.15 -0.08 8.79
CA VAL A 3 0.89 -0.40 7.39
C VAL A 3 2.20 -0.45 6.61
N LEU A 4 2.33 -1.43 5.73
CA LEU A 4 3.46 -1.58 4.82
C LEU A 4 3.28 -0.67 3.61
N LEU A 5 4.26 0.17 3.33
CA LEU A 5 4.40 0.90 2.08
C LEU A 5 5.51 0.25 1.25
N ALA A 6 5.18 -0.14 0.03
CA ALA A 6 6.11 -0.73 -0.92
C ALA A 6 5.56 -0.58 -2.35
N HIS A 7 6.46 -0.49 -3.30
CA HIS A 7 6.13 -0.59 -4.73
C HIS A 7 7.19 -1.38 -5.48
N ALA A 8 6.87 -1.81 -6.69
CA ALA A 8 7.77 -2.50 -7.59
C ALA A 8 7.54 -2.07 -9.04
N ASN A 9 8.48 -2.44 -9.92
CA ASN A 9 8.31 -2.26 -11.36
C ASN A 9 7.08 -3.05 -11.81
N ASN A 10 6.22 -2.40 -12.59
CA ASN A 10 5.13 -3.07 -13.27
C ASN A 10 5.69 -3.72 -14.55
N PRO A 11 5.62 -5.05 -14.71
CA PRO A 11 6.14 -5.74 -15.90
C PRO A 11 5.42 -5.37 -17.21
N ASP A 12 4.22 -4.78 -17.12
CA ASP A 12 3.48 -4.30 -18.28
C ASP A 12 3.98 -2.93 -18.80
N ILE A 13 4.92 -2.31 -18.08
CA ILE A 13 5.55 -1.03 -18.45
C ILE A 13 7.02 -1.31 -18.73
N GLU A 14 7.51 -0.97 -19.91
CA GLU A 14 8.90 -1.24 -20.33
C GLU A 14 9.93 -0.68 -19.33
N GLU A 15 9.73 0.57 -18.89
CA GLU A 15 10.56 1.23 -17.87
C GLU A 15 10.19 0.85 -16.42
N GLY A 16 9.17 0.01 -16.22
CA GLY A 16 8.63 -0.39 -14.93
C GLY A 16 7.69 0.62 -14.27
N TYR A 17 7.83 1.92 -14.55
CA TYR A 17 6.94 2.98 -14.08
C TYR A 17 6.61 3.96 -15.19
N TRP A 18 5.43 4.59 -15.12
CA TRP A 18 5.08 5.70 -16.01
C TRP A 18 5.85 6.98 -15.68
N GLU A 19 6.12 7.18 -14.39
CA GLU A 19 6.87 8.32 -13.84
C GLU A 19 7.86 7.77 -12.80
N THR A 20 9.00 8.43 -12.60
CA THR A 20 9.97 8.02 -11.59
C THR A 20 9.39 8.25 -10.18
N PRO A 21 9.27 7.21 -9.33
CA PRO A 21 8.80 7.38 -7.96
C PRO A 21 9.72 8.31 -7.14
N GLU A 22 9.13 9.07 -6.22
CA GLU A 22 9.87 9.92 -5.27
C GLU A 22 10.58 9.09 -4.19
N ASP A 23 9.95 8.03 -3.72
CA ASP A 23 10.48 7.11 -2.73
C ASP A 23 11.16 5.90 -3.40
N PRO A 24 12.16 5.27 -2.76
CA PRO A 24 12.68 4.00 -3.23
C PRO A 24 11.64 2.87 -3.07
N PRO A 25 11.75 1.77 -3.83
CA PRO A 25 10.86 0.60 -3.75
C PRO A 25 11.04 -0.23 -2.45
N ALA A 26 11.65 0.35 -1.42
CA ALA A 26 11.92 -0.31 -0.15
C ALA A 26 10.64 -0.49 0.66
N ALA A 27 10.50 -1.66 1.27
CA ALA A 27 9.45 -1.94 2.25
C ALA A 27 9.63 -1.09 3.52
N VAL A 28 8.65 -0.24 3.82
CA VAL A 28 8.64 0.61 5.02
C VAL A 28 7.36 0.38 5.81
N LEU A 29 7.48 0.08 7.11
CA LEU A 29 6.35 0.02 8.03
C LEU A 29 6.09 1.40 8.64
N VAL A 30 4.86 1.89 8.51
CA VAL A 30 4.42 3.19 9.04
C VAL A 30 3.34 2.99 10.09
N ASN A 31 3.43 3.71 11.21
CA ASN A 31 2.41 3.63 12.26
C ASN A 31 1.08 4.22 11.78
N CYS A 32 -0.01 3.50 12.01
CA CYS A 32 -1.37 3.97 11.79
C CYS A 32 -2.24 3.71 13.02
N ARG A 33 -3.46 4.25 13.05
CA ARG A 33 -4.37 4.19 14.23
C ARG A 33 -5.68 3.45 13.94
N SER A 34 -6.01 3.30 12.67
CA SER A 34 -7.20 2.59 12.16
C SER A 34 -6.94 2.14 10.72
N PHE A 35 -7.83 1.29 10.18
CA PHE A 35 -7.84 0.96 8.76
C PHE A 35 -8.08 2.19 7.87
N GLU A 36 -8.95 3.12 8.29
CA GLU A 36 -9.13 4.41 7.62
C GLU A 36 -7.82 5.22 7.55
N HIS A 37 -7.09 5.32 8.66
CA HIS A 37 -5.79 6.03 8.67
C HIS A 37 -4.76 5.31 7.80
N ALA A 38 -4.72 3.97 7.81
CA ALA A 38 -3.87 3.20 6.92
C ALA A 38 -4.22 3.43 5.44
N SER A 39 -5.51 3.54 5.11
CA SER A 39 -5.98 3.85 3.76
C SER A 39 -5.49 5.22 3.29
N LEU A 40 -5.62 6.25 4.14
CA LEU A 40 -5.11 7.59 3.84
C LEU A 40 -3.60 7.57 3.57
N ILE A 41 -2.82 6.94 4.45
CA ILE A 41 -1.35 6.82 4.29
C ILE A 41 -0.99 6.12 2.96
N CYS A 42 -1.66 5.00 2.64
CA CYS A 42 -1.43 4.28 1.39
C CYS A 42 -1.79 5.14 0.17
N ARG A 43 -2.93 5.84 0.20
CA ARG A 43 -3.38 6.68 -0.92
C ARG A 43 -2.45 7.87 -1.14
N GLU A 44 -1.98 8.52 -0.08
CA GLU A 44 -0.98 9.58 -0.15
C GLU A 44 0.33 9.07 -0.77
N TYR A 45 0.84 7.93 -0.31
CA TYR A 45 2.04 7.31 -0.86
C TYR A 45 1.89 6.96 -2.35
N ILE A 46 0.75 6.38 -2.74
CA ILE A 46 0.43 6.03 -4.13
C ILE A 46 0.42 7.27 -5.02
N VAL A 47 -0.24 8.35 -4.59
CA VAL A 47 -0.35 9.59 -5.37
C VAL A 47 1.01 10.27 -5.48
N ARG A 48 1.76 10.38 -4.39
CA ARG A 48 3.10 11.00 -4.38
C ARG A 48 4.09 10.28 -5.29
N ASN A 49 3.98 8.97 -5.43
CA ASN A 49 4.87 8.16 -6.27
C ASN A 49 4.33 7.88 -7.67
N GLY A 50 3.18 8.44 -8.06
CA GLY A 50 2.59 8.20 -9.38
C GLY A 50 2.29 6.72 -9.66
N LEU A 51 1.99 5.92 -8.64
CA LEU A 51 1.90 4.46 -8.78
C LEU A 51 0.61 4.05 -9.50
N GLY A 52 0.73 3.12 -10.45
CA GLY A 52 -0.39 2.33 -10.94
C GLY A 52 -0.70 1.14 -10.02
N ALA A 53 -1.87 0.51 -10.22
CA ALA A 53 -2.23 -0.69 -9.45
C ALA A 53 -1.21 -1.83 -9.60
N GLY A 54 -0.60 -1.99 -10.78
CA GLY A 54 0.47 -2.97 -11.03
C GLY A 54 1.82 -2.64 -10.37
N ASN A 55 2.00 -1.42 -9.86
CA ASN A 55 3.19 -1.05 -9.09
C ASN A 55 3.00 -1.27 -7.58
N TRP A 56 1.76 -1.37 -7.09
CA TRP A 56 1.45 -1.39 -5.67
C TRP A 56 1.69 -2.77 -5.05
N THR A 57 2.70 -2.88 -4.17
CA THR A 57 3.05 -4.12 -3.47
C THR A 57 2.95 -3.99 -1.93
N GLY A 58 2.49 -2.83 -1.45
CA GLY A 58 2.22 -2.58 -0.04
C GLY A 58 0.76 -2.82 0.36
N GLY A 59 0.37 -2.19 1.46
CA GLY A 59 -1.00 -2.16 1.97
C GLY A 59 -1.27 -3.15 3.08
N ASN A 60 -0.40 -4.13 3.33
CA ASN A 60 -0.54 -5.05 4.46
C ASN A 60 -0.58 -4.27 5.79
N VAL A 61 -1.60 -4.53 6.60
CA VAL A 61 -1.77 -3.91 7.91
C VAL A 61 -1.45 -4.94 8.99
N PHE A 62 -0.58 -4.56 9.91
CA PHE A 62 -0.07 -5.41 10.98
C PHE A 62 -0.43 -4.88 12.36
N GLU A 63 -0.67 -5.79 13.30
CA GLU A 63 -0.74 -5.52 14.73
C GLU A 63 0.05 -6.60 15.48
N ASN A 64 0.95 -6.20 16.37
CA ASN A 64 1.83 -7.13 17.09
C ASN A 64 2.59 -8.13 16.18
N ASN A 65 3.05 -7.66 15.01
CA ASN A 65 3.71 -8.45 13.94
C ASN A 65 2.82 -9.49 13.24
N GLU A 66 1.52 -9.52 13.51
CA GLU A 66 0.55 -10.35 12.80
C GLU A 66 -0.20 -9.49 11.78
N GLN A 67 -0.35 -10.00 10.55
CA GLN A 67 -1.15 -9.31 9.54
C GLN A 67 -2.64 -9.46 9.89
N ILE A 68 -3.32 -8.33 10.04
CA ILE A 68 -4.75 -8.28 10.41
C ILE A 68 -5.66 -7.83 9.27
N GLY A 69 -5.09 -7.41 8.14
CA GLY A 69 -5.82 -6.99 6.95
C GLY A 69 -4.93 -6.33 5.91
N TYR A 70 -5.54 -5.66 4.94
CA TYR A 70 -4.79 -4.92 3.92
C TYR A 70 -5.60 -3.78 3.27
N VAL A 71 -4.87 -2.82 2.70
CA VAL A 71 -5.38 -1.73 1.88
C VAL A 71 -5.10 -2.02 0.41
N SER A 72 -6.14 -2.05 -0.43
CA SER A 72 -5.98 -2.12 -1.88
C SER A 72 -5.53 -0.79 -2.46
N TYR A 73 -4.99 -0.82 -3.68
CA TYR A 73 -4.59 0.38 -4.43
C TYR A 73 -5.64 1.52 -4.40
N ASN A 74 -6.92 1.19 -4.53
CA ASN A 74 -8.03 2.16 -4.52
C ASN A 74 -8.42 2.69 -3.13
N GLY A 75 -7.72 2.29 -2.08
CA GLY A 75 -7.98 2.71 -0.69
C GLY A 75 -9.02 1.86 0.04
N ARG A 76 -9.62 0.86 -0.59
CA ARG A 76 -10.53 -0.07 0.11
C ARG A 76 -9.75 -0.94 1.07
N THR A 77 -10.34 -1.19 2.23
CA THR A 77 -9.74 -1.96 3.33
C THR A 77 -10.42 -3.30 3.49
N TRP A 78 -9.63 -4.33 3.78
CA TRP A 78 -10.08 -5.71 3.81
C TRP A 78 -9.54 -6.41 5.05
N ASP A 79 -10.36 -7.26 5.65
CA ASP A 79 -9.90 -8.21 6.64
C ASP A 79 -9.18 -9.41 6.00
N MET A 80 -8.67 -10.32 6.82
CA MET A 80 -8.00 -11.54 6.36
C MET A 80 -8.94 -12.56 5.69
N ASN A 81 -10.25 -12.36 5.72
CA ASN A 81 -11.25 -13.17 5.03
C ASN A 81 -11.72 -12.53 3.71
N HIS A 82 -11.03 -11.48 3.23
CA HIS A 82 -11.41 -10.70 2.04
C HIS A 82 -12.78 -10.02 2.14
N LYS A 83 -13.27 -9.79 3.36
CA LYS A 83 -14.44 -8.96 3.59
C LYS A 83 -13.98 -7.51 3.70
N GLU A 84 -14.66 -6.64 2.95
CA GLU A 84 -14.43 -5.20 3.07
C GLU A 84 -14.82 -4.72 4.48
N ILE A 85 -13.97 -3.88 5.04
CA ILE A 85 -14.15 -3.25 6.36
C ILE A 85 -14.02 -1.73 6.19
N GLN A 86 -14.70 -0.97 7.05
CA GLN A 86 -14.64 0.50 7.10
C GLN A 86 -13.79 0.93 8.28
#